data_AF-A0A8J8CN91-F1
#
_entry.id   AF-A0A8J8CN91-F1
#
_cell.length_a   1.000
_cell.length_b   1.000
_cell.length_c   1.000
_cell.angle_alpha   90.00
_cell.angle_beta   90.00
_cell.angle_gamma   90.00
#
_symmetry.space_group_name_H-M   'P 1'
#
loop_
_entity.id
_entity.type
_entity.pdbx_description
1 polymer ?
#
loop_
_entity_poly.entity_id
_entity_poly.type
_entity_poly.pdbx_seq_one_letter_code
_entity_poly.pdbx_strand_id
1 'polypeptide(L)' 'MASKMGSKRKIEKKFSKQARKMSNEELRAALWDVRNKTESQDGSSEELFILESIYSEELKRRELLEWALRTRTDD' A
#
# COMPACT_ATOMS: atom_id res chain seq x y z
N MET A 1 -11.14 -6.71 -24.73
CA MET A 1 -11.00 -6.61 -23.26
C MET A 1 -9.54 -6.62 -22.75
N ALA A 2 -8.51 -6.82 -23.59
CA ALA A 2 -7.10 -6.91 -23.14
C ALA A 2 -6.47 -5.58 -22.65
N SER A 3 -6.93 -4.42 -23.12
CA SER A 3 -6.31 -3.12 -22.83
C SER A 3 -6.45 -2.65 -21.37
N LYS A 4 -7.51 -3.07 -20.66
CA LYS A 4 -7.73 -2.69 -19.24
C LYS A 4 -6.79 -3.43 -18.28
N MET A 5 -6.49 -4.72 -18.52
CA MET A 5 -5.62 -5.50 -17.63
C MET A 5 -4.15 -5.04 -17.68
N GLY A 6 -3.66 -4.63 -18.85
CA GLY A 6 -2.30 -4.11 -19.01
C GLY A 6 -2.05 -2.79 -18.25
N SER A 7 -3.10 -1.99 -18.05
CA SER A 7 -3.03 -0.73 -17.30
C SER A 7 -2.91 -0.97 -15.79
N LYS A 8 -3.73 -1.87 -15.23
CA LYS A 8 -3.73 -2.20 -13.80
C LYS A 8 -2.37 -2.69 -13.31
N ARG A 9 -1.76 -3.64 -14.04
CA ARG A 9 -0.43 -4.18 -13.69
C ARG A 9 0.68 -3.11 -13.70
N LYS A 10 0.57 -2.09 -14.57
CA LYS A 10 1.53 -0.97 -14.60
C LYS A 10 1.36 -0.06 -13.38
N ILE A 11 0.12 0.21 -12.99
CA ILE A 11 -0.24 1.00 -11.80
C ILE A 11 0.25 0.28 -10.54
N GLU A 12 -0.06 -1.00 -10.39
CA GLU A 12 0.41 -1.83 -9.27
C GLU A 12 1.93 -1.81 -9.14
N LYS A 13 2.65 -1.98 -10.25
CA LYS A 13 4.12 -1.95 -10.27
C LYS A 13 4.67 -0.57 -9.89
N LYS A 14 4.00 0.51 -10.29
CA LYS A 14 4.38 1.88 -9.93
C LYS A 14 4.22 2.10 -8.43
N PHE A 15 3.05 1.79 -7.88
CA PHE A 15 2.77 1.98 -6.46
C PHE A 15 3.58 1.05 -5.56
N SER A 16 3.82 -0.20 -5.98
CA SER A 16 4.71 -1.12 -5.25
C SER A 16 6.12 -0.57 -5.13
N LYS A 17 6.66 0.04 -6.20
CA LYS A 17 7.99 0.67 -6.16
C LYS A 17 8.01 1.89 -5.25
N GLN A 18 6.91 2.65 -5.19
CA GLN A 18 6.77 3.81 -4.31
C GLN A 18 6.70 3.37 -2.85
N ALA A 19 5.83 2.42 -2.51
CA ALA A 19 5.66 1.90 -1.15
C ALA A 19 6.97 1.39 -0.54
N ARG A 20 7.78 0.66 -1.32
CA ARG A 20 9.09 0.16 -0.89
C ARG A 20 10.11 1.25 -0.56
N LYS A 21 9.94 2.47 -1.10
CA LYS A 21 10.84 3.61 -0.83
C LYS A 21 10.39 4.48 0.33
N MET A 22 9.15 4.31 0.78
CA MET A 22 8.57 5.07 1.89
C MET A 22 8.97 4.44 3.22
N SER A 23 9.02 5.22 4.29
CA SER A 23 9.11 4.76 5.68
C SER A 23 7.76 4.25 6.21
N ASN A 24 7.73 3.61 7.38
CA ASN A 24 6.47 3.16 7.98
C ASN A 24 5.56 4.34 8.36
N GLU A 25 6.14 5.46 8.78
CA GLU A 25 5.39 6.68 9.10
C GLU A 25 4.76 7.28 7.84
N GLU A 26 5.53 7.37 6.75
CA GLU A 26 5.03 7.83 5.46
C GLU A 26 3.94 6.90 4.91
N LEU A 27 4.09 5.58 5.06
CA LEU A 27 3.07 4.61 4.64
C LEU A 27 1.76 4.79 5.42
N ARG A 28 1.82 5.03 6.74
CA ARG A 28 0.63 5.29 7.56
C ARG A 28 -0.06 6.60 7.18
N ALA A 29 0.71 7.67 7.02
CA ALA A 29 0.19 8.96 6.58
C ALA A 29 -0.49 8.85 5.20
N ALA A 30 0.15 8.17 4.26
CA ALA A 30 -0.40 7.99 2.93
C ALA A 30 -1.65 7.09 2.92
N LEU A 31 -1.71 6.05 3.76
CA LEU A 31 -2.93 5.23 3.93
C LEU A 31 -4.09 6.05 4.48
N TRP A 32 -3.82 6.92 5.47
CA TRP A 32 -4.82 7.83 6.02
C TRP A 32 -5.39 8.76 4.94
N ASP A 33 -4.52 9.38 4.13
CA ASP A 33 -4.92 10.24 3.03
C ASP A 33 -5.76 9.51 1.98
N VAL A 34 -5.41 8.26 1.66
CA VAL A 34 -6.17 7.46 0.69
C VAL A 34 -7.56 7.15 1.20
N ARG A 35 -7.71 6.78 2.48
CA ARG A 35 -9.01 6.51 3.09
C ARG A 35 -9.91 7.74 3.11
N ASN A 36 -9.37 8.89 3.52
CA ASN A 36 -10.12 10.16 3.50
C ASN A 36 -10.57 10.54 2.09
N LYS A 37 -9.74 10.28 1.07
CA LYS A 37 -10.09 10.52 -0.34
C LYS A 37 -11.18 9.57 -0.83
N THR A 38 -11.12 8.30 -0.44
CA THR A 38 -12.15 7.31 -0.77
C THR A 38 -13.49 7.65 -0.12
N GLU A 39 -13.50 8.21 1.10
CA GLU A 39 -14.73 8.64 1.77
C GLU A 39 -15.32 9.94 1.19
N SER A 40 -14.46 10.84 0.67
CA SER A 40 -14.89 12.14 0.14
C SER A 40 -15.32 12.12 -1.33
N GLN A 41 -14.90 11.10 -2.10
CA GLN A 41 -15.29 10.95 -3.50
C GLN A 41 -16.36 9.86 -3.63
N ASP A 42 -17.51 10.22 -4.19
CA ASP A 42 -18.72 9.40 -4.39
C ASP A 42 -18.55 8.28 -5.46
N GLY A 43 -17.34 7.74 -5.56
CA GLY A 43 -16.93 6.74 -6.52
C GLY A 43 -15.46 6.41 -6.29
N SER A 44 -15.19 5.36 -5.52
CA SER A 44 -13.84 4.83 -5.31
C SER A 44 -13.16 4.60 -6.66
N SER A 45 -12.20 5.47 -6.99
CA SER A 45 -11.35 5.26 -8.16
C SER A 45 -10.59 3.96 -7.94
N GLU A 46 -10.67 3.04 -8.91
CA GLU A 46 -9.97 1.76 -8.89
C GLU A 46 -8.46 1.92 -8.56
N GLU A 47 -7.87 3.06 -8.90
CA GLU A 47 -6.50 3.41 -8.55
C GLU A 47 -6.29 3.61 -7.04
N LEU A 48 -7.24 4.22 -6.32
CA LEU A 48 -7.21 4.39 -4.87
C LEU A 48 -7.30 3.06 -4.14
N PHE A 49 -8.14 2.14 -4.63
CA PHE A 49 -8.24 0.79 -4.07
C PHE A 49 -6.93 -0.01 -4.22
N ILE A 50 -6.31 0.05 -5.40
CA ILE A 50 -5.01 -0.58 -5.65
C ILE A 50 -3.93 0.05 -4.75
N LEU A 51 -3.95 1.38 -4.61
CA LEU A 51 -3.01 2.11 -3.76
C LEU A 51 -3.15 1.73 -2.28
N GLU A 52 -4.38 1.70 -1.75
CA GLU A 52 -4.65 1.27 -0.37
C GLU A 52 -4.18 -0.16 -0.12
N SER A 53 -4.48 -1.07 -1.05
CA SER A 53 -4.07 -2.48 -0.96
C SER A 53 -2.54 -2.60 -0.87
N ILE A 54 -1.81 -1.92 -1.76
CA ILE A 54 -0.35 -1.99 -1.80
C ILE A 54 0.29 -1.38 -0.55
N TYR A 55 -0.19 -0.22 -0.09
CA TYR A 55 0.40 0.44 1.07
C TYR A 55 0.13 -0.34 2.36
N SER A 56 -1.07 -0.92 2.50
CA SER A 56 -1.40 -1.74 3.66
C SER A 56 -0.61 -3.05 3.70
N GLU A 57 -0.43 -3.71 2.55
CA GLU A 57 0.41 -4.92 2.45
C GLU A 57 1.88 -4.65 2.76
N GLU A 58 2.45 -3.56 2.23
CA GLU A 58 3.84 -3.20 2.50
C GLU A 58 4.04 -2.85 3.98
N LEU A 59 3.13 -2.08 4.59
CA LEU A 59 3.20 -1.76 6.01
C LEU A 59 3.11 -3.02 6.88
N LYS A 60 2.12 -3.89 6.62
CA LYS A 60 1.94 -5.16 7.32
C LYS A 60 3.18 -6.05 7.23
N ARG A 61 3.79 -6.15 6.04
CA ARG A 61 5.02 -6.92 5.82
C ARG A 61 6.15 -6.43 6.72
N ARG A 62 6.32 -5.12 6.84
CA ARG A 62 7.40 -4.52 7.65
C ARG A 62 7.17 -4.69 9.13
N GLU A 63 5.95 -4.46 9.60
CA GLU A 63 5.60 -4.67 11.01
C GLU A 63 5.77 -6.13 11.42
N LEU A 64 5.40 -7.09 10.55
CA LEU A 64 5.67 -8.51 10.76
C LEU A 64 7.16 -8.82 10.82
N LEU A 65 7.97 -8.21 9.94
CA LEU A 65 9.42 -8.39 9.96
C LEU A 65 10.05 -7.81 11.22
N GLU A 66 9.66 -6.60 11.63
CA GLU A 66 10.10 -5.97 12.87
C GLU A 66 9.74 -6.82 14.09
N TRP A 67 8.51 -7.34 14.13
CA TRP A 67 8.05 -8.24 15.19
C TRP A 67 8.86 -9.54 15.23
N ALA A 68 9.10 -10.17 14.07
CA ALA A 68 9.89 -11.39 13.96
C ALA A 68 11.36 -11.18 14.36
N LEU A 69 11.92 -10.01 14.03
CA LEU A 69 13.27 -9.65 14.45
C LEU A 69 13.36 -9.45 15.96
N ARG A 70 12.40 -8.74 16.56
CA ARG A 70 12.36 -8.53 18.02
C ARG A 70 12.23 -9.85 18.77
N THR A 71 11.24 -10.66 18.41
CA THR A 71 10.97 -11.95 19.08
C THR A 71 12.11 -12.95 18.95
N ARG A 72 12.87 -12.96 17.85
CA ARG A 72 14.04 -13.83 17.68
C ARG A 72 15.26 -13.37 18.50
N THR A 73 15.34 -12.10 18.87
CA THR A 73 16.40 -11.58 19.78
C THR A 73 16.11 -11.84 21.25
N ASP A 74 14.87 -12.22 21.60
CA ASP A 74 14.45 -12.52 22.97
C ASP A 74 14.49 -14.04 23.31
N ASP A 75 14.82 -14.91 22.34
CA ASP A 75 15.11 -16.36 22.49
C ASP A 75 16.63 -16.63 22.46
#